data_AF-A0AAV5UQC6-F1
#
_entry.id   AF-A0AAV5UQC6-F1
#
_cell.length_a   1.000
_cell.length_b   1.000
_cell.length_c   1.000
_cell.angle_alpha   90.00
_cell.angle_beta   90.00
_cell.angle_gamma   90.00
#
_symmetry.space_group_name_H-M   'P 1'
#
loop_
_entity.id
_entity.type
_entity.pdbx_description
1 polymer ?
#
loop_
_entity_poly.entity_id
_entity_poly.type
_entity_poly.pdbx_seq_one_letter_code
_entity_poly.pdbx_strand_id
1 'polypeptide(L)'
;CYSSVHNYPLHIIVDDVYADCQIHKDEILRRHCTIEKFLADNLRPNDWLLVMDADIAVINPNFLLEKYFDSRFDITLFDRFFNWRVAALSYLVRNSETGGDSFEISRHGSSNYPM
;
A
#
# COMPACT_ATOMS: atom_id res chain seq x y z
N CYS A 1 17.05 -8.26 1.48
CA CYS A 1 18.34 -7.59 1.82
C CYS A 1 18.12 -6.22 2.46
N TYR A 2 17.51 -5.25 1.78
CA TYR A 2 17.32 -3.89 2.31
C TYR A 2 16.65 -3.85 3.69
N SER A 3 15.51 -4.52 3.86
CA SER A 3 14.80 -4.58 5.14
C SER A 3 15.67 -5.17 6.26
N SER A 4 16.50 -6.18 5.95
CA SER A 4 17.40 -6.79 6.93
C SER A 4 18.54 -5.86 7.35
N VAL A 5 19.05 -5.02 6.44
CA VAL A 5 20.16 -4.09 6.74
C VAL A 5 19.68 -2.96 7.66
N HIS A 6 18.45 -2.49 7.45
CA HIS A 6 17.86 -1.38 8.23
C HIS A 6 16.93 -1.83 9.35
N ASN A 7 16.86 -3.13 9.61
CA ASN A 7 15.99 -3.73 10.62
C ASN A 7 14.50 -3.37 10.44
N TYR A 8 14.05 -3.25 9.18
CA TYR A 8 12.63 -3.13 8.86
C TYR A 8 11.96 -4.51 8.85
N PRO A 9 10.76 -4.65 9.43
CA PRO A 9 9.93 -5.83 9.24
C PRO A 9 9.63 -6.04 7.75
N LEU A 10 9.72 -7.28 7.29
CA LEU A 10 9.28 -7.68 5.95
C LEU A 10 8.03 -8.56 6.08
N HIS A 11 6.95 -8.12 5.45
CA HIS A 11 5.70 -8.86 5.39
C HIS A 11 5.44 -9.31 3.96
N ILE A 12 5.25 -10.61 3.77
CA ILE A 12 4.77 -11.18 2.51
C ILE A 12 3.29 -11.44 2.71
N ILE A 13 2.46 -10.66 2.03
CA ILE A 13 1.00 -10.68 2.19
C ILE A 13 0.40 -11.31 0.94
N VAL A 14 -0.39 -12.36 1.13
CA VAL A 14 -1.16 -13.01 0.06
C VAL A 14 -2.58 -12.49 0.12
N ASP A 15 -3.21 -12.31 -1.04
CA ASP A 15 -4.50 -11.64 -1.17
C ASP A 15 -5.71 -12.50 -0.78
N ASP A 16 -5.51 -13.76 -0.36
CA ASP A 16 -6.53 -14.70 0.11
C ASP A 16 -6.68 -14.75 1.64
N VAL A 17 -5.82 -14.05 2.38
CA VAL A 17 -5.82 -14.06 3.86
C VAL A 17 -7.10 -13.45 4.44
N TYR A 18 -7.67 -12.45 3.78
CA TYR A 18 -8.88 -11.75 4.22
C TYR A 18 -10.09 -12.14 3.37
N ALA A 19 -11.01 -12.91 3.96
CA ALA A 19 -12.21 -13.40 3.29
C ALA A 19 -13.11 -12.27 2.79
N ASP A 20 -13.24 -11.19 3.58
CA ASP A 20 -14.07 -10.03 3.21
C ASP A 20 -13.57 -9.31 1.96
N CYS A 21 -12.27 -9.40 1.66
CA CYS A 21 -11.69 -8.80 0.47
C CYS A 21 -11.95 -9.59 -0.80
N GLN A 22 -12.38 -10.86 -0.69
CA GLN A 22 -12.72 -11.71 -1.85
C GLN A 22 -13.96 -11.25 -2.62
N ILE A 23 -14.74 -10.31 -2.05
CA ILE A 23 -15.83 -9.65 -2.77
C ILE A 23 -15.31 -8.88 -3.99
N HIS A 24 -14.06 -8.40 -3.92
CA HIS A 24 -13.42 -7.70 -5.02
C HIS A 24 -12.91 -8.71 -6.05
N LYS A 25 -13.56 -8.73 -7.22
CA LYS A 25 -13.12 -9.54 -8.37
C LYS A 25 -11.89 -8.96 -9.05
N ASP A 26 -11.73 -7.64 -8.97
CA ASP A 26 -10.54 -6.95 -9.47
C ASP A 26 -9.37 -7.14 -8.49
N GLU A 27 -8.25 -7.62 -9.01
CA GLU A 27 -7.07 -7.98 -8.20
C GLU A 27 -6.44 -6.76 -7.52
N ILE A 28 -6.51 -5.59 -8.15
CA ILE A 28 -5.96 -4.34 -7.61
C ILE A 28 -6.81 -3.91 -6.42
N LEU A 29 -8.14 -3.94 -6.58
CA LEU A 29 -9.07 -3.64 -5.48
C LEU A 29 -8.94 -4.64 -4.33
N ARG A 30 -8.81 -5.94 -4.62
CA ARG A 30 -8.62 -6.97 -3.60
C ARG A 30 -7.34 -6.74 -2.82
N ARG A 31 -6.24 -6.44 -3.49
CA ARG A 31 -4.97 -6.09 -2.87
C ARG A 31 -5.09 -4.87 -1.94
N HIS A 32 -5.72 -3.80 -2.41
CA HIS A 32 -5.92 -2.61 -1.60
C HIS A 32 -6.75 -2.88 -0.33
N CYS A 33 -7.82 -3.68 -0.45
CA CYS A 33 -8.58 -4.15 0.71
C CYS A 33 -7.72 -4.98 1.67
N THR A 34 -6.93 -5.92 1.16
CA THR A 34 -6.03 -6.74 1.98
C THR A 34 -4.99 -5.88 2.72
N ILE A 35 -4.46 -4.84 2.09
CA ILE A 35 -3.52 -3.91 2.72
C ILE A 35 -4.19 -3.10 3.83
N GLU A 36 -5.40 -2.59 3.61
CA GLU A 36 -6.18 -1.87 4.63
C GLU A 36 -6.38 -2.74 5.88
N LYS A 37 -6.84 -3.98 5.70
CA LYS A 37 -7.00 -4.93 6.80
C LYS A 37 -5.70 -5.25 7.50
N PHE A 38 -4.62 -5.45 6.73
CA PHE A 38 -3.31 -5.70 7.30
C PHE A 38 -2.82 -4.53 8.18
N LEU A 39 -3.00 -3.29 7.72
CA LEU A 39 -2.64 -2.09 8.49
C LEU A 39 -3.39 -2.04 9.82
N ALA A 40 -4.71 -2.24 9.79
CA ALA A 40 -5.57 -2.19 10.96
C ALA A 40 -5.24 -3.28 12.00
N ASP A 41 -4.96 -4.49 11.54
CA ASP A 41 -4.75 -5.64 12.43
C ASP A 41 -3.33 -5.74 12.99
N ASN A 42 -2.31 -5.25 12.26
CA ASN A 42 -0.91 -5.58 12.54
C ASN A 42 -0.03 -4.39 12.90
N LEU A 43 -0.42 -3.17 12.53
CA LEU A 43 0.39 -1.97 12.77
C LEU A 43 -0.22 -1.10 13.86
N ARG A 44 0.63 -0.34 14.57
CA ARG A 44 0.13 0.65 15.53
C ARG A 44 -0.30 1.92 14.80
N PRO A 45 -1.14 2.77 15.42
CA PRO A 45 -1.45 4.07 14.86
C PRO A 45 -0.18 4.87 14.55
N ASN A 46 -0.16 5.48 13.36
CA ASN A 46 0.95 6.23 12.76
C ASN A 46 2.19 5.43 12.34
N ASP A 47 2.20 4.10 12.47
CA ASP A 47 3.22 3.28 11.82
C ASP A 47 3.04 3.39 10.29
N TRP A 48 4.15 3.22 9.55
CA TRP A 48 4.18 3.33 8.09
C TRP A 48 4.42 1.98 7.44
N LEU A 49 3.76 1.75 6.31
CA LEU A 49 3.96 0.58 5.46
C LEU A 49 4.36 1.02 4.06
N LEU A 50 5.49 0.49 3.57
CA LEU A 50 5.83 0.55 2.15
C LEU A 50 5.26 -0.67 1.46
N VAL A 51 4.26 -0.46 0.61
CA VAL A 51 3.70 -1.47 -0.27
C VAL A 51 4.58 -1.53 -1.51
N MET A 52 5.09 -2.72 -1.85
CA MET A 52 5.93 -2.95 -3.03
C MET A 52 5.37 -4.07 -3.89
N ASP A 53 5.37 -3.85 -5.20
CA ASP A 53 5.18 -4.91 -6.19
C ASP A 53 6.37 -5.87 -6.24
N ALA A 54 6.09 -7.10 -6.67
CA ALA A 54 7.10 -8.14 -6.81
C ALA A 54 8.13 -7.87 -7.93
N ASP A 55 7.85 -6.93 -8.82
CA ASP A 55 8.72 -6.51 -9.92
C ASP A 55 9.54 -5.24 -9.60
N ILE A 56 9.51 -4.76 -8.36
CA ILE A 56 10.33 -3.63 -7.89
C ILE A 56 11.53 -4.14 -7.08
N ALA A 57 12.68 -3.52 -7.33
CA ALA A 57 13.92 -3.80 -6.61
C ALA A 57 14.53 -2.53 -6.01
N VAL A 58 15.19 -2.68 -4.87
CA VAL A 58 15.95 -1.59 -4.23
C VAL A 58 17.29 -1.43 -4.93
N ILE A 59 17.52 -0.27 -5.55
CA ILE A 59 18.76 0.05 -6.28
C ILE A 59 19.80 0.68 -5.35
N ASN A 60 19.38 1.52 -4.41
CA ASN A 60 20.28 2.20 -3.49
C ASN A 60 19.91 1.87 -2.03
N PRO A 61 20.59 0.88 -1.42
CA PRO A 61 20.27 0.46 -0.07
C PRO A 61 20.77 1.45 0.99
N ASN A 62 21.55 2.47 0.65
CA ASN A 62 22.06 3.44 1.61
C ASN A 62 21.06 4.57 1.93
N PHE A 63 19.97 4.67 1.16
CA PHE A 63 18.91 5.63 1.43
C PHE A 63 17.85 5.02 2.35
N LEU A 64 17.48 5.79 3.37
CA LEU A 64 16.50 5.44 4.38
C LEU A 64 15.09 5.86 3.94
N LEU A 65 14.09 5.02 4.22
CA LEU A 65 12.69 5.28 3.84
C LEU A 65 12.12 6.49 4.58
N GLU A 66 12.60 6.78 5.79
CA GLU A 66 12.14 7.86 6.67
C GLU A 66 12.30 9.24 6.01
N LYS A 67 13.18 9.37 5.01
CA LYS A 67 13.30 10.61 4.21
C LYS A 67 12.05 10.94 3.41
N TYR A 68 11.21 9.94 3.14
CA TYR A 68 9.96 10.08 2.40
C TYR A 68 8.74 10.14 3.32
N PHE A 69 8.94 10.04 4.64
CA PHE A 69 7.83 10.11 5.58
C PHE A 69 7.45 11.57 5.77
N ASP A 70 6.23 11.92 5.36
CA ASP A 70 5.68 13.25 5.54
C ASP A 70 4.34 13.13 6.26
N SER A 71 4.31 13.53 7.53
CA SER A 71 3.13 13.38 8.38
C SER A 71 1.93 14.20 7.95
N ARG A 72 2.08 15.06 6.94
CA ARG A 72 0.97 15.81 6.31
C ARG A 72 0.16 14.95 5.35
N PHE A 73 0.71 13.82 4.88
CA PHE A 73 0.09 12.94 3.91
C PHE A 73 -0.04 11.53 4.49
N ASP A 74 -1.20 10.92 4.29
CA ASP A 74 -1.43 9.53 4.72
C ASP A 74 -1.01 8.51 3.66
N ILE A 75 -0.99 8.93 2.39
CA ILE A 75 -0.56 8.11 1.26
C ILE A 75 0.41 8.94 0.41
N THR A 76 1.57 8.37 0.14
CA THR A 76 2.56 8.94 -0.80
C THR A 76 2.74 7.99 -1.96
N LEU A 77 2.43 8.48 -3.16
CA LEU A 77 2.58 7.75 -4.41
C LEU A 77 3.90 8.16 -5.09
N PHE A 78 4.42 7.27 -5.95
CA PHE A 78 5.65 7.52 -6.67
C PHE A 78 5.38 7.71 -8.17
N ASP A 79 6.12 8.59 -8.83
CA ASP A 79 6.07 8.72 -10.28
C ASP A 79 6.78 7.54 -10.97
N ARG A 80 6.17 7.01 -12.03
CA ARG A 80 6.85 6.04 -12.90
C ARG A 80 7.66 6.76 -13.96
N PHE A 81 8.94 6.41 -14.07
CA PHE A 81 9.86 7.00 -15.05
C PHE A 81 9.45 6.80 -16.52
N PHE A 82 8.62 5.81 -16.83
CA PHE A 82 8.42 5.34 -18.21
C PHE A 82 7.05 5.66 -18.83
N ASN A 83 6.07 6.21 -18.10
CA ASN A 83 4.74 6.44 -18.68
C ASN A 83 3.93 7.63 -18.16
N TRP A 84 4.53 8.65 -17.52
CA TRP A 84 3.84 9.83 -16.97
C TRP A 84 2.62 9.51 -16.09
N ARG A 85 2.55 8.29 -15.55
CA ARG A 85 1.50 7.83 -14.65
C ARG A 85 2.08 7.60 -13.27
N VAL A 86 1.23 7.81 -12.28
CA VAL A 86 1.53 7.55 -10.89
C VAL A 86 1.52 6.03 -10.63
N ALA A 87 2.43 5.54 -9.80
CA ALA A 87 2.43 4.17 -9.31
C ALA A 87 1.30 4.00 -8.28
N ALA A 88 0.27 3.24 -8.64
CA ALA A 88 -0.86 2.94 -7.76
C ALA A 88 -0.67 1.63 -6.98
N LEU A 89 0.24 0.77 -7.41
CA LEU A 89 0.44 -0.56 -6.82
C LEU A 89 1.58 -0.60 -5.80
N SER A 90 2.52 0.34 -5.91
CA SER A 90 3.60 0.54 -4.95
C SER A 90 3.55 1.95 -4.42
N TYR A 91 3.43 2.09 -3.10
CA TYR A 91 3.16 3.34 -2.42
C TYR A 91 3.51 3.22 -0.94
N LEU A 92 3.72 4.37 -0.30
CA LEU A 92 3.87 4.46 1.13
C LEU A 92 2.53 4.85 1.75
N VAL A 93 2.11 4.16 2.81
CA VAL A 93 0.86 4.44 3.52
C VAL A 93 1.09 4.49 5.03
N ARG A 94 0.45 5.45 5.69
CA ARG A 94 0.42 5.58 7.15
C ARG A 94 -0.82 4.90 7.70
N ASN A 95 -0.67 4.18 8.82
CA ASN A 95 -1.79 3.66 9.57
C ASN A 95 -2.52 4.79 10.32
N SER A 96 -3.49 5.40 9.66
CA SER A 96 -4.35 6.46 10.18
C SER A 96 -5.78 6.22 9.68
N GLU A 97 -6.77 6.92 10.26
CA GLU A 97 -8.16 6.87 9.75
C GLU A 97 -8.20 7.13 8.25
N THR A 98 -7.64 8.24 7.77
CA THR A 98 -7.64 8.58 6.34
C THR A 98 -6.87 7.58 5.47
N GLY A 99 -5.76 7.03 5.98
CA GLY A 99 -4.95 6.04 5.28
C GLY A 99 -5.68 4.72 5.05
N GLY A 100 -6.49 4.29 6.03
CA GLY A 100 -7.41 3.16 5.90
C GLY A 100 -8.60 3.48 5.00
N ASP A 101 -9.28 4.62 5.24
CA ASP A 101 -10.50 5.04 4.53
C ASP A 101 -10.29 5.29 3.04
N SER A 102 -9.08 5.68 2.62
CA SER A 102 -8.75 5.87 1.19
C SER A 102 -8.91 4.59 0.37
N PHE A 103 -8.79 3.41 1.00
CA PHE A 103 -9.11 2.13 0.36
C PHE A 103 -10.61 1.79 0.46
N GLU A 104 -11.31 2.33 1.46
CA GLU A 104 -12.77 2.21 1.59
C GLU A 104 -13.53 3.00 0.50
N ILE A 105 -13.00 4.12 0.01
CA ILE A 105 -13.55 4.82 -1.18
C ILE A 105 -13.61 3.87 -2.39
N SER A 106 -12.65 2.95 -2.51
CA SER A 106 -12.66 1.94 -3.58
C SER A 106 -13.80 0.91 -3.44
N ARG A 107 -14.36 0.71 -2.22
CA ARG A 107 -15.60 -0.08 -2.02
C ARG A 107 -16.83 0.63 -2.58
N HIS A 108 -16.87 1.96 -2.59
CA HIS A 108 -18.01 2.73 -3.10
C HIS A 108 -17.91 3.11 -4.58
N GLY A 109 -16.74 2.94 -5.21
CA GLY A 109 -16.52 3.26 -6.63
C GLY A 109 -17.01 2.22 -7.66
N SER A 110 -17.59 1.10 -7.23
CA SER A 110 -18.02 0.00 -8.13
C SER A 110 -19.54 -0.10 -8.35
N SER A 111 -20.32 0.88 -7.91
CA SER A 111 -21.75 0.95 -8.20
C SER A 111 -22.05 2.20 -9.04
N ASN A 112 -22.44 1.97 -10.29
CA ASN A 112 -22.89 2.93 -11.32
C ASN A 112 -21.83 3.48 -12.28
N TYR A 113 -21.37 2.63 -13.20
CA TYR A 113 -21.22 3.04 -14.60
C TYR A 113 -21.90 1.98 -15.49
N PRO A 114 -22.94 2.32 -16.26
CA PRO A 114 -23.46 1.43 -17.28
C PRO A 114 -22.43 1.35 -18.42
N MET A 115 -22.20 0.14 -18.94
CA MET A 115 -21.65 -0.03 -20.30
C MET A 115 -22.64 0.48 -21.33
#